data_AF-A0A378WHB4-F1
#
_entry.id   AF-A0A378WHB4-F1
#
_cell.length_a   1.000
_cell.length_b   1.000
_cell.length_c   1.000
_cell.angle_alpha   90.00
_cell.angle_beta   90.00
_cell.angle_gamma   90.00
#
_symmetry.space_group_name_H-M   'P 1'
#
loop_
_entity.id
_entity.type
_entity.pdbx_description
1 polymer ?
#
loop_
_entity_poly.entity_id
_entity_poly.type
_entity_poly.pdbx_seq_one_letter_code
_entity_poly.pdbx_strand_id
1 'polypeptide(L)'
;MKYAGFWIRVAASLIDALILLAIILPLLYLIYGEEYFITETIAPLGTADIVLNYIFPLLFTIGFGVKRSATPGKMLLGLKIVDAKTGEDISLGSRLSAMSATLFQEWY
;
A
#
# COMPACT_ATOMS: atom_id res chain seq x y z
N MET A 1 -23.27 12.00 2.26
CA MET A 1 -22.00 11.23 2.16
C MET A 1 -21.49 10.97 3.58
N LYS A 2 -21.13 9.73 3.91
CA LYS A 2 -20.66 9.34 5.25
C LYS A 2 -19.16 9.15 5.18
N TYR A 3 -18.41 10.04 5.83
CA TYR A 3 -16.94 9.93 5.89
C TYR A 3 -16.56 8.59 6.53
N ALA A 4 -15.67 7.86 5.85
CA ALA A 4 -15.05 6.70 6.45
C ALA A 4 -14.22 7.15 7.66
N GLY A 5 -14.65 6.76 8.86
CA GLY A 5 -13.92 7.06 10.09
C GLY A 5 -12.50 6.48 10.04
N PHE A 6 -11.62 7.00 10.90
CA PHE A 6 -10.22 6.58 11.02
C PHE A 6 -10.06 5.05 11.01
N TRP A 7 -10.89 4.32 11.75
CA TRP A 7 -10.88 2.86 11.86
C TRP A 7 -11.09 2.11 10.55
N ILE A 8 -11.88 2.67 9.62
CA ILE A 8 -12.13 2.05 8.32
C ILE A 8 -10.86 2.12 7.46
N ARG A 9 -10.07 3.19 7.59
CA ARG A 9 -8.77 3.31 6.91
C ARG A 9 -7.75 2.33 7.50
N VAL A 10 -7.76 2.16 8.82
CA VAL A 10 -6.89 1.18 9.49
C VAL A 10 -7.23 -0.24 9.05
N ALA A 11 -8.51 -0.60 9.02
CA ALA A 11 -8.96 -1.92 8.54
C ALA A 11 -8.59 -2.16 7.07
N ALA A 12 -8.73 -1.15 6.21
CA ALA A 12 -8.32 -1.24 4.82
C ALA A 12 -6.81 -1.53 4.67
N SER A 13 -5.97 -0.79 5.39
CA SER A 13 -4.51 -0.99 5.38
C SER A 13 -4.10 -2.36 5.93
N LEU A 14 -4.83 -2.87 6.94
CA LEU A 14 -4.59 -4.21 7.48
C LEU A 14 -4.90 -5.29 6.45
N ILE A 15 -6.02 -5.16 5.73
CA ILE A 15 -6.38 -6.09 4.64
C ILE A 15 -5.31 -6.06 3.54
N ASP A 16 -4.82 -4.88 3.16
CA ASP A 16 -3.74 -4.75 2.18
C ASP A 16 -2.46 -5.49 2.62
N ALA A 17 -2.08 -5.34 3.90
CA ALA A 17 -0.94 -6.04 4.47
C ALA A 17 -1.14 -7.57 4.47
N LEU A 18 -2.34 -8.05 4.80
CA LEU A 18 -2.66 -9.49 4.76
C LEU A 18 -2.63 -10.06 3.35
N ILE A 19 -3.11 -9.32 2.35
CA ILE A 19 -3.04 -9.73 0.94
C ILE A 19 -1.58 -9.83 0.49
N LEU A 20 -0.77 -8.83 0.81
CA LEU A 20 0.66 -8.84 0.50
C LEU A 20 1.37 -10.02 1.17
N LEU A 21 1.07 -10.26 2.45
CA LEU A 21 1.62 -11.40 3.19
C LEU A 21 1.24 -12.74 2.54
N ALA A 22 -0.03 -12.91 2.17
CA ALA A 22 -0.53 -14.12 1.53
C ALA A 22 0.10 -14.39 0.16
N ILE A 23 0.66 -13.37 -0.50
CA ILE A 23 1.39 -13.51 -1.78
C ILE A 23 2.89 -13.72 -1.54
N ILE A 24 3.51 -12.95 -0.64
CA ILE A 24 4.95 -12.95 -0.40
C ILE A 24 5.40 -14.23 0.30
N LEU A 25 4.69 -14.69 1.33
CA LEU A 25 5.07 -15.88 2.09
C LEU A 25 5.19 -17.16 1.24
N PRO A 26 4.20 -17.56 0.42
CA PRO A 26 4.34 -18.75 -0.40
C PRO A 26 5.43 -18.59 -1.47
N LEU A 27 5.64 -17.37 -1.98
CA LEU A 27 6.67 -17.12 -2.98
C LEU A 27 8.08 -17.24 -2.38
N LEU A 28 8.29 -16.75 -1.16
CA LEU A 28 9.54 -16.94 -0.44
C LEU A 28 9.78 -18.42 -0.12
N TYR A 29 8.74 -19.14 0.33
CA TYR A 29 8.84 -20.58 0.54
C TYR A 29 9.20 -21.35 -0.74
N LEU A 30 8.66 -20.95 -1.89
CA LEU A 30 9.00 -21.59 -3.17
C LEU A 30 10.46 -21.34 -3.60
N ILE A 31 11.04 -20.19 -3.27
CA ILE A 31 12.39 -19.80 -3.69
C ILE A 31 13.45 -20.32 -2.72
N TYR A 32 13.20 -20.17 -1.42
CA TYR A 32 14.17 -20.40 -0.34
C TYR A 32 13.81 -21.58 0.57
N GLY A 33 12.62 -22.16 0.42
CA GLY A 33 12.16 -23.29 1.23
C GLY A 33 11.94 -22.94 2.71
N GLU A 34 12.09 -23.95 3.56
CA GLU A 34 11.98 -23.82 5.01
C GLU A 34 13.12 -22.98 5.62
N GLU A 35 14.29 -22.92 4.95
CA GLU A 35 15.49 -22.23 5.43
C GLU A 35 15.23 -20.74 5.69
N TYR A 36 14.36 -20.12 4.90
CA TYR A 36 13.95 -18.72 5.06
C TYR A 36 13.26 -18.44 6.41
N PHE A 37 12.55 -19.42 6.98
CA PHE A 37 11.76 -19.24 8.21
C PHE A 37 12.51 -19.64 9.48
N ILE A 38 13.54 -20.46 9.35
CA ILE A 38 14.33 -20.98 10.48
C ILE A 38 15.68 -20.28 10.63
N THR A 39 16.10 -19.51 9.63
CA THR A 39 17.33 -18.72 9.72
C THR A 39 17.20 -17.62 10.76
N GLU A 40 18.18 -17.54 11.66
CA GLU A 40 18.31 -16.41 12.61
C GLU A 40 19.02 -15.20 11.99
N THR A 41 19.40 -15.30 10.71
CA THR A 41 20.09 -14.24 10.00
C THR A 41 19.11 -13.12 9.66
N ILE A 42 19.44 -11.91 10.11
CA ILE A 42 18.68 -10.68 9.82
C ILE A 42 19.03 -10.07 8.45
N ALA A 43 20.05 -10.60 7.78
CA ALA A 43 20.46 -10.16 6.46
C ALA A 43 19.60 -10.82 5.36
N PRO A 44 19.31 -10.12 4.25
CA PRO A 44 18.57 -10.69 3.15
C PRO A 44 19.27 -11.91 2.56
N LEU A 45 18.54 -13.00 2.33
CA LEU A 45 19.10 -14.26 1.83
C LEU A 45 19.49 -14.18 0.34
N GLY A 46 19.03 -13.15 -0.37
CA GLY A 46 19.47 -12.87 -1.74
C GLY A 46 18.67 -11.77 -2.43
N THR A 47 18.88 -11.62 -3.75
CA THR A 47 18.23 -10.58 -4.54
C THR A 47 16.70 -10.75 -4.57
N ALA A 48 16.19 -11.98 -4.60
CA ALA A 48 14.75 -12.23 -4.62
C ALA A 48 14.08 -11.80 -3.30
N ASP A 49 14.72 -12.03 -2.15
CA ASP A 49 14.28 -11.53 -0.84
C ASP A 49 14.14 -9.99 -0.85
N ILE A 50 15.16 -9.27 -1.31
CA ILE A 50 15.12 -7.80 -1.42
C ILE A 50 13.96 -7.35 -2.32
N VAL A 51 13.78 -8.00 -3.47
CA VAL A 51 12.72 -7.65 -4.40
C VAL A 51 11.34 -7.90 -3.78
N LEU A 52 11.13 -9.04 -3.13
CA LEU A 52 9.82 -9.44 -2.61
C LEU A 52 9.43 -8.71 -1.32
N ASN A 53 10.37 -8.41 -0.44
CA ASN A 53 10.08 -7.74 0.82
C ASN A 53 10.12 -6.21 0.74
N TYR A 54 10.82 -5.61 -0.24
CA TYR A 54 10.97 -4.15 -0.32
C TYR A 54 10.40 -3.57 -1.61
N ILE A 55 10.82 -4.07 -2.77
CA ILE A 55 10.43 -3.49 -4.07
C ILE A 55 8.98 -3.82 -4.40
N PHE A 56 8.56 -5.06 -4.18
CA PHE A 56 7.23 -5.54 -4.51
C PHE A 56 6.12 -4.82 -3.72
N PRO A 57 6.20 -4.67 -2.37
CA PRO A 57 5.22 -3.89 -1.61
C PRO A 57 5.18 -2.42 -2.01
N LEU A 58 6.33 -1.84 -2.36
CA LEU A 58 6.43 -0.47 -2.83
C LEU A 58 5.71 -0.28 -4.16
N LEU A 59 6.01 -1.13 -5.15
CA LEU A 59 5.35 -1.09 -6.46
C LEU A 59 3.86 -1.42 -6.36
N PHE A 60 3.48 -2.34 -5.49
CA PHE A 60 2.08 -2.65 -5.21
C PHE A 60 1.37 -1.41 -4.65
N THR A 61 1.92 -0.76 -3.64
CA THR A 61 1.32 0.42 -3.02
C THR A 61 1.22 1.60 -3.99
N ILE A 62 2.29 1.88 -4.76
CA ILE A 62 2.33 2.98 -5.72
C ILE A 62 1.42 2.69 -6.93
N GLY A 63 1.49 1.48 -7.49
CA GLY A 63 0.71 1.08 -8.67
C GLY A 63 -0.80 1.17 -8.42
N PHE A 64 -1.26 0.74 -7.24
CA PHE A 64 -2.66 0.87 -6.84
C PHE A 64 -3.02 2.33 -6.44
N GLY A 65 -2.09 3.09 -5.86
CA GLY A 65 -2.28 4.50 -5.52
C GLY A 65 -2.47 5.43 -6.73
N VAL A 66 -1.79 5.13 -7.84
CA VAL A 66 -1.88 5.91 -9.09
C VAL A 66 -3.11 5.51 -9.91
N LYS A 67 -3.44 4.22 -10.02
CA LYS A 67 -4.48 3.76 -10.94
C LYS A 67 -5.91 3.88 -10.41
N ARG A 68 -6.14 3.86 -9.09
CA ARG A 68 -7.51 3.78 -8.54
C ARG A 68 -7.85 4.68 -7.37
N SER A 69 -6.93 5.52 -6.88
CA SER A 69 -7.14 6.29 -5.65
C SER A 69 -7.65 5.43 -4.48
N ALA A 70 -7.40 4.12 -4.52
CA ALA A 70 -7.88 3.14 -3.57
C ALA A 70 -6.93 1.95 -3.63
N THR A 71 -6.41 1.55 -2.47
CA THR A 71 -5.65 0.30 -2.34
C THR A 71 -6.62 -0.89 -2.40
N PRO A 72 -6.17 -2.11 -2.73
CA PRO A 72 -7.05 -3.29 -2.87
C PRO A 72 -7.99 -3.53 -1.67
N GLY A 73 -7.53 -3.29 -0.45
CA GLY A 73 -8.31 -3.34 0.78
C GLY A 73 -9.37 -2.25 0.85
N LYS A 74 -9.09 -1.03 0.37
CA LYS A 74 -10.11 0.02 0.21
C LYS A 74 -11.14 -0.37 -0.85
N MET A 75 -10.73 -1.02 -1.93
CA MET A 75 -11.64 -1.53 -2.96
C MET A 75 -12.54 -2.65 -2.45
N LEU A 76 -12.00 -3.60 -1.67
CA LEU A 76 -12.75 -4.67 -1.02
C LEU A 76 -13.80 -4.13 -0.04
N LEU A 77 -13.49 -3.03 0.64
CA LEU A 77 -14.41 -2.33 1.53
C LEU A 77 -15.36 -1.35 0.81
N GLY A 78 -15.33 -1.28 -0.53
CA GLY A 78 -16.17 -0.38 -1.31
C GLY A 78 -15.87 1.11 -1.11
N LEU A 79 -14.67 1.43 -0.62
CA LEU A 79 -14.25 2.80 -0.30
C LEU A 79 -13.63 3.44 -1.53
N LYS A 80 -14.35 4.41 -2.11
CA LYS A 80 -13.84 5.30 -3.15
C LYS A 80 -13.38 6.61 -2.51
N ILE A 81 -12.16 7.06 -2.84
CA ILE A 81 -11.73 8.41 -2.47
C ILE A 81 -12.45 9.39 -3.40
N VAL A 82 -13.39 10.14 -2.83
CA VAL A 82 -14.11 11.22 -3.50
C VAL A 82 -13.80 12.55 -2.83
N ASP A 83 -13.91 13.64 -3.59
CA ASP A 83 -13.76 14.98 -3.04
C ASP A 83 -14.75 15.21 -1.89
N ALA A 84 -14.24 15.69 -0.76
CA ALA A 84 -14.96 15.93 0.48
C ALA A 84 -16.13 16.92 0.34
N LYS A 85 -16.05 17.85 -0.61
CA LYS A 85 -17.02 18.93 -0.83
C LYS A 85 -17.99 18.60 -1.96
N THR A 86 -17.53 17.96 -3.03
CA THR A 86 -18.35 17.73 -4.23
C THR A 86 -18.77 16.28 -4.44
N GLY A 87 -18.06 15.30 -3.86
CA GLY A 87 -18.32 13.87 -4.08
C GLY A 87 -17.84 13.36 -5.43
N GLU A 88 -17.17 14.20 -6.21
CA GLU A 88 -16.62 13.86 -7.51
C GLU A 88 -15.21 13.28 -7.40
N ASP A 89 -14.75 12.64 -8.48
CA ASP A 89 -13.38 12.11 -8.56
C ASP A 89 -12.38 13.26 -8.51
N ILE A 90 -11.38 13.16 -7.63
CA ILE A 90 -10.36 14.19 -7.48
C ILE A 90 -9.52 14.24 -8.76
N SER A 91 -9.59 15.37 -9.47
CA SER A 91 -8.79 15.60 -10.68
C SER A 91 -7.28 15.52 -10.38
N LEU A 92 -6.50 15.01 -11.33
CA LEU A 92 -5.04 14.86 -11.22
C LEU A 92 -4.34 16.18 -10.83
N GLY A 93 -4.84 17.31 -11.33
CA GLY A 93 -4.31 18.64 -11.01
C GLY A 93 -4.49 19.02 -9.54
N SER A 94 -5.65 18.73 -8.96
CA SER A 94 -5.95 19.01 -7.54
C SER A 94 -5.12 18.13 -6.58
N ARG A 95 -4.73 16.92 -7.01
CA ARG A 95 -3.85 16.03 -6.22
C ARG A 95 -2.41 16.54 -6.19
N LEU A 96 -1.91 17.03 -7.32
CA LEU A 96 -0.55 17.57 -7.40
C LEU A 96 -0.39 18.85 -6.57
N SER A 97 -1.40 19.75 -6.58
CA SER A 97 -1.34 20.97 -5.76
C SER A 97 -1.41 20.68 -4.26
N ALA A 98 -2.13 19.63 -3.84
CA ALA A 98 -2.19 19.20 -2.45
C ALA A 98 -0.88 18.57 -1.98
N MET A 99 -0.23 17.76 -2.83
CA MET A 99 1.08 17.18 -2.53
C MET A 99 2.17 18.25 -2.45
N SER A 100 2.19 19.23 -3.35
CA SER A 100 3.15 20.34 -3.25
C SER A 100 2.95 21.14 -1.96
N ALA A 101 1.71 21.44 -1.58
CA ALA A 101 1.43 22.18 -0.34
C ALA A 101 1.88 21.43 0.93
N THR A 102 1.80 20.09 0.92
CA THR A 102 2.24 19.26 2.04
C THR A 102 3.77 19.24 2.14
N LEU A 103 4.47 19.13 0.99
CA LEU A 103 5.94 19.16 0.93
C LEU A 103 6.50 20.54 1.31
N PHE A 104 5.78 21.63 1.07
CA PHE A 104 6.21 22.98 1.49
C PHE A 104 5.99 23.26 2.99
N GLN A 105 5.08 22.56 3.67
CA GLN A 105 4.89 22.69 5.12
C GLN A 105 5.88 21.87 5.96
N GLU A 106 6.57 20.88 5.37
CA GLU A 106 7.57 20.07 6.08
C GLU A 106 8.97 20.72 6.11
N TRP A 107 9.18 21.84 5.40
CA TRP A 107 10.45 22.58 5.31
C TRP A 107 10.40 24.01 5.88
N TYR A 108 9.46 24.30 6.79
CA TYR A 108 9.44 25.50 7.65
C TYR A 108 8.82 25.15 9.00
#